data_AF-N8TWD1-F1
#
_entry.id   AF-N8TWD1-F1
#
_cell.length_a   1.000
_cell.length_b   1.000
_cell.length_c   1.000
_cell.angle_alpha   90.00
_cell.angle_beta   90.00
_cell.angle_gamma   90.00
#
_symmetry.space_group_name_H-M   'P 1'
#
loop_
_entity.id
_entity.type
_entity.pdbx_description
1 polymer ?
#
loop_
_entity_poly.entity_id
_entity_poly.type
_entity_poly.pdbx_seq_one_letter_code
_entity_poly.pdbx_strand_id
1 'polypeptide(L)' 'MRFVDQNSNQQIAHYNLSAKGNYTALIIAKVYRHDGTWKMSALGETCNGRTLHDIVPHVVNYL' A
#
# COMPACT_ATOMS: atom_id res chain seq x y z
N MET A 1 2.03 8.68 7.15
CA MET A 1 2.86 7.46 7.25
C MET A 1 4.17 7.68 6.49
N ARG A 2 5.30 7.17 7.00
CA ARG A 2 6.65 7.39 6.45
C ARG A 2 7.31 6.03 6.18
N PHE A 3 7.83 5.83 4.97
CA PHE A 3 8.65 4.67 4.61
C PHE A 3 10.10 5.12 4.49
N VAL A 4 11.00 4.44 5.21
CA VAL A 4 12.41 4.81 5.34
C VAL A 4 13.26 3.59 5.04
N ASP A 5 14.29 3.77 4.23
CA ASP A 5 15.33 2.78 4.04
C ASP A 5 16.18 2.65 5.31
N GLN A 6 16.36 1.46 5.85
CA GLN A 6 17.12 1.29 7.11
C GLN A 6 18.63 1.47 6.94
N ASN A 7 19.19 1.24 5.75
CA ASN A 7 20.63 1.31 5.52
C ASN A 7 21.10 2.75 5.29
N SER A 8 20.30 3.56 4.60
CA SER A 8 20.63 4.95 4.25
C SER A 8 19.89 5.97 5.11
N ASN A 9 18.94 5.53 5.97
CA ASN A 9 17.98 6.39 6.67
C ASN A 9 17.19 7.34 5.75
N GLN A 10 17.22 7.07 4.43
CA GLN A 10 16.65 7.93 3.44
C GLN A 10 15.15 7.65 3.33
N GLN A 11 14.37 8.72 3.27
CA GLN A 11 12.92 8.61 3.18
C GLN A 11 12.52 8.24 1.76
N ILE A 12 12.09 7.00 1.56
CA ILE A 12 11.71 6.46 0.26
C ILE A 12 10.31 6.94 -0.15
N ALA A 13 9.39 7.07 0.81
CA ALA A 13 8.04 7.55 0.55
C ALA A 13 7.41 8.24 1.76
N HIS A 14 6.63 9.29 1.51
CA HIS A 14 5.77 9.93 2.50
C HIS A 14 4.33 9.83 2.02
N TYR A 15 3.44 9.25 2.83
CA TYR A 15 2.02 9.21 2.55
C TYR A 15 1.26 10.06 3.56
N ASN A 16 0.55 11.07 3.06
CA ASN A 16 -0.24 11.95 3.90
C ASN A 16 -1.59 11.26 4.20
N LEU A 17 -1.79 10.84 5.46
CA LEU A 17 -3.03 10.21 5.93
C LEU A 17 -4.14 11.23 6.22
N SER A 18 -3.93 12.52 5.96
CA SER A 18 -4.93 13.56 6.20
C SER A 18 -6.07 13.58 5.16
N ALA A 19 -6.17 12.57 4.29
CA ALA A 19 -7.35 12.36 3.47
C ALA A 19 -8.57 12.14 4.38
N LYS A 20 -9.32 13.23 4.63
CA LYS A 20 -10.53 13.23 5.44
C LYS A 20 -11.65 12.58 4.61
N GLY A 21 -12.11 11.41 5.06
CA GLY A 21 -13.23 10.66 4.49
C GLY A 21 -13.59 9.47 5.38
N ASN A 22 -14.75 8.85 5.15
CA ASN A 22 -15.17 7.64 5.87
C ASN A 22 -14.42 6.39 5.37
N TYR A 23 -13.08 6.41 5.43
CA TYR A 23 -12.23 5.29 5.05
C TYR A 23 -11.41 4.85 6.25
N THR A 24 -11.31 3.54 6.47
CA THR A 24 -10.62 2.94 7.62
C THR A 24 -9.37 2.16 7.23
N ALA A 25 -9.11 1.99 5.93
CA ALA A 25 -7.97 1.28 5.39
C ALA A 25 -7.38 1.98 4.15
N LEU A 26 -6.08 1.72 3.88
CA LEU A 26 -5.33 2.24 2.74
C LEU A 26 -4.45 1.14 2.15
N ILE A 27 -4.60 0.86 0.86
CA ILE A 27 -3.76 -0.05 0.07
C ILE A 27 -2.66 0.79 -0.60
N ILE A 28 -1.42 0.66 -0.13
CA ILE A 28 -0.33 1.56 -0.53
C ILE A 28 0.36 1.08 -1.81
N ALA A 29 0.68 -0.21 -1.90
CA ALA A 29 1.42 -0.77 -3.02
C ALA A 29 1.24 -2.30 -3.09
N LYS A 30 1.49 -2.86 -4.27
CA LYS A 30 1.72 -4.31 -4.47
C LYS A 30 3.18 -4.59 -4.76
N VAL A 31 3.70 -5.66 -4.16
CA VAL A 31 5.04 -6.19 -4.44
C VAL A 31 4.86 -7.56 -5.07
N TYR A 32 5.43 -7.78 -6.25
CA TYR A 32 5.23 -8.99 -7.03
C TYR A 32 6.54 -9.44 -7.69
N ARG A 33 6.60 -10.72 -8.05
CA ARG A 33 7.73 -11.31 -8.77
C ARG A 33 7.44 -11.24 -10.26
N HIS A 34 8.37 -10.74 -11.05
CA HIS A 34 8.29 -10.72 -12.52
C HIS A 34 9.67 -11.04 -13.07
N ASP A 35 9.78 -12.08 -13.90
CA ASP A 35 11.04 -12.59 -14.45
C ASP A 35 12.13 -12.77 -13.39
N GLY A 36 11.78 -13.43 -12.28
CA GLY A 36 12.73 -13.69 -11.20
C GLY A 36 13.19 -12.45 -10.42
N THR A 37 12.62 -11.27 -10.68
CA THR A 37 12.96 -10.02 -10.01
C THR A 37 11.79 -9.51 -9.18
N TRP A 38 12.07 -8.93 -8.01
CA TRP A 38 11.05 -8.24 -7.21
C TRP A 38 10.73 -6.89 -7.83
N LYS A 39 9.46 -6.64 -8.11
CA LYS A 39 8.93 -5.36 -8.58
C LYS A 39 7.88 -4.84 -7.60
N MET A 40 7.75 -3.52 -7.55
CA MET A 40 6.72 -2.84 -6.76
C MET A 40 5.88 -1.98 -7.70
N SER A 41 4.57 -1.90 -7.45
CA SER A 41 3.64 -0.96 -8.07
C SER A 41 2.87 -0.22 -6.98
N ALA A 42 2.93 1.11 -6.97
CA ALA A 42 2.19 1.94 -6.04
C ALA A 42 0.70 2.01 -6.45
N LEU A 43 -0.21 1.84 -5.49
CA LEU A 43 -1.66 1.76 -5.72
C LEU A 43 -2.39 2.97 -5.10
N GLY A 44 -2.20 3.21 -3.81
CA GLY A 44 -2.77 4.38 -3.11
C GLY A 44 -4.30 4.39 -3.00
N GLU A 45 -4.94 3.24 -2.88
CA GLU A 45 -6.41 3.14 -2.81
C GLU A 45 -6.92 3.16 -1.36
N THR A 46 -7.88 4.03 -1.07
CA THR A 46 -8.56 4.08 0.23
C THR A 46 -9.80 3.18 0.24
N CYS A 47 -9.97 2.36 1.28
CA CYS A 47 -11.11 1.45 1.41
C CYS A 47 -11.61 1.36 2.87
N ASN A 48 -12.65 0.56 3.09
CA ASN A 48 -13.20 0.27 4.41
C ASN A 48 -13.05 -1.21 4.73
N GLY A 49 -12.42 -1.52 5.85
CA GLY A 49 -12.20 -2.90 6.26
C GLY A 49 -11.36 -2.98 7.51
N ARG A 50 -11.71 -3.91 8.40
CA ARG A 50 -10.99 -4.13 9.67
C ARG A 50 -10.12 -5.38 9.60
N THR A 51 -10.49 -6.33 8.75
CA THR A 51 -9.81 -7.62 8.57
C THR A 51 -9.38 -7.81 7.13
N LEU A 52 -8.48 -8.77 6.90
CA LEU A 52 -8.05 -9.11 5.53
C LEU A 52 -9.24 -9.48 4.64
N HIS A 53 -10.22 -10.21 5.16
CA HIS A 53 -11.42 -10.61 4.41
C HIS A 53 -12.21 -9.42 3.87
N ASP A 54 -12.27 -8.32 4.63
CA ASP A 54 -12.92 -7.08 4.20
C ASP A 54 -12.12 -6.37 3.10
N ILE A 55 -10.80 -6.58 3.07
CA ILE A 55 -9.87 -5.94 2.14
C ILE A 55 -9.72 -6.74 0.84
N VAL A 56 -9.84 -8.08 0.87
CA VAL A 56 -9.66 -8.95 -0.30
C VAL A 56 -10.42 -8.43 -1.54
N PRO A 57 -11.72 -8.08 -1.48
CA PRO A 57 -12.45 -7.59 -2.65
C PRO A 57 -11.83 -6.34 -3.29
N HIS A 58 -11.15 -5.50 -2.50
CA HIS A 58 -10.48 -4.28 -2.97
C HIS A 58 -9.10 -4.55 -3.59
N VAL A 59 -8.46 -5.68 -3.27
CA VAL A 59 -7.14 -6.03 -3.82
C VAL A 59 -7.18 -7.02 -4.98
N VAL A 60 -8.30 -7.72 -5.19
CA VAL A 60 -8.44 -8.72 -6.26
C VAL A 60 -8.15 -8.15 -7.66
N ASN A 61 -8.50 -6.89 -7.90
CA ASN A 61 -8.23 -6.22 -9.19
C ASN A 61 -6.74 -5.91 -9.42
N TYR A 62 -5.88 -6.12 -8.41
CA TYR A 62 -4.45 -5.87 -8.47
C TYR A 62 -3.59 -7.15 -8.41
N LEU A 63 -4.19 -8.32 -8.21
CA LEU A 63 -3.52 -9.61 -8.29
C LEU A 63 -3.11 -9.90 -9.73
#